data_AF-A0A3P7M2X8-F1
#
_entry.id   AF-A0A3P7M2X8-F1
#
_cell.length_a   1.000
_cell.length_b   1.000
_cell.length_c   1.000
_cell.angle_alpha   90.00
_cell.angle_beta   90.00
_cell.angle_gamma   90.00
#
_symmetry.space_group_name_H-M   'P 1'
#
loop_
_entity.id
_entity.type
_entity.pdbx_description
1 polymer ?
#
loop_
_entity_poly.entity_id
_entity_poly.type
_entity_poly.pdbx_seq_one_letter_code
_entity_poly.pdbx_strand_id
1 'polypeptide(L)'
;MEGYRQQINRLMDLAAYFTQRIRETEGYELVLDPIAPKIKAKMMERGTTMVGYQPDKQRPNFFRMIISSQAITRDDLDFLIQEIVDIGESL
;
A
#
# COMPACT_ATOMS: atom_id res chain seq x y z
N MET A 1 11.40 -25.74 -10.20
CA MET A 1 12.02 -24.42 -9.93
C MET A 1 11.42 -23.30 -10.78
N GLU A 2 10.96 -23.57 -12.01
CA GLU A 2 10.40 -22.53 -12.89
C GLU A 2 9.13 -21.85 -12.33
N GLY A 3 8.19 -22.60 -11.72
CA GLY A 3 6.99 -22.01 -11.12
C GLY A 3 7.28 -20.98 -10.02
N TYR A 4 8.27 -21.24 -9.16
CA TYR A 4 8.70 -20.28 -8.13
C TYR A 4 9.31 -19.02 -8.75
N ARG A 5 10.11 -19.17 -9.81
CA ARG A 5 10.66 -18.01 -10.55
C ARG A 5 9.54 -17.16 -11.14
N GLN A 6 8.58 -17.78 -11.82
CA GLN A 6 7.43 -17.07 -12.40
C GLN A 6 6.61 -16.34 -11.33
N GLN A 7 6.38 -16.98 -10.19
CA GLN A 7 5.73 -16.35 -9.05
C GLN A 7 6.49 -15.11 -8.56
N ILE A 8 7.79 -15.24 -8.28
CA ILE A 8 8.59 -14.12 -7.75
C ILE A 8 8.64 -12.96 -8.76
N ASN A 9 8.82 -13.28 -10.05
CA ASN A 9 8.80 -12.27 -11.10
C ASN A 9 7.46 -11.52 -11.12
N ARG A 10 6.33 -12.23 -11.07
CA ARG A 10 5.00 -11.61 -11.01
C ARG A 10 4.83 -10.70 -9.79
N LEU A 11 5.32 -11.10 -8.62
CA LEU A 11 5.24 -10.27 -7.41
C LEU A 11 6.08 -9.01 -7.52
N MET A 12 7.27 -9.10 -8.14
CA MET A 12 8.11 -7.94 -8.42
C MET A 12 7.48 -7.00 -9.46
N ASP A 13 6.86 -7.55 -10.50
CA ASP A 13 6.12 -6.77 -11.50
C ASP A 13 4.94 -6.01 -10.86
N LEU A 14 4.23 -6.65 -9.92
CA LEU A 14 3.16 -6.01 -9.15
C LEU A 14 3.69 -4.90 -8.23
N ALA A 15 4.87 -5.07 -7.63
CA ALA A 15 5.51 -4.02 -6.84
C ALA A 15 5.94 -2.82 -7.69
N ALA A 16 6.47 -3.07 -8.89
CA ALA A 16 6.78 -2.02 -9.87
C ALA A 16 5.52 -1.29 -10.32
N TYR A 17 4.45 -2.03 -10.65
CA TYR A 17 3.14 -1.48 -10.98
C TYR A 17 2.62 -0.57 -9.88
N PHE A 18 2.57 -1.05 -8.64
CA PHE A 18 2.09 -0.30 -7.49
C PHE A 18 2.89 1.00 -7.27
N THR A 19 4.22 0.94 -7.41
CA THR A 19 5.10 2.10 -7.29
C THR A 19 4.80 3.15 -8.37
N GLN A 20 4.56 2.71 -9.60
CA GLN A 20 4.19 3.60 -10.69
C GLN A 20 2.83 4.26 -10.43
N ARG A 21 1.81 3.46 -10.08
CA ARG A 21 0.46 3.96 -9.80
C ARG A 21 0.44 5.01 -8.71
N ILE A 22 1.15 4.78 -7.61
CA ILE A 22 1.32 5.75 -6.52
C ILE A 22 1.87 7.09 -7.02
N ARG A 23 2.87 7.08 -7.91
CA ARG A 23 3.48 8.32 -8.43
C ARG A 23 2.54 9.10 -9.34
N GLU A 24 1.58 8.41 -9.95
CA GLU A 24 0.56 8.99 -10.80
C GLU A 24 -0.67 9.48 -10.00
N THR A 25 -0.80 9.06 -8.73
CA THR A 25 -1.87 9.53 -7.84
C THR A 25 -1.56 10.93 -7.34
N GLU A 26 -2.40 11.89 -7.72
CA GLU A 26 -2.31 13.27 -7.25
C GLU A 26 -2.44 13.36 -5.72
N GLY A 27 -1.64 14.21 -5.08
CA GLY A 27 -1.69 14.43 -3.63
C GLY A 27 -1.12 13.29 -2.78
N TYR A 28 -0.61 12.21 -3.39
CA TYR A 28 0.03 11.15 -2.62
C TYR A 28 1.38 11.62 -2.05
N GLU A 29 1.43 11.75 -0.73
CA GLU A 29 2.68 11.86 0.03
C GLU A 29 2.88 10.61 0.90
N LEU A 30 4.04 9.95 0.73
CA LEU A 30 4.39 8.72 1.46
C LEU A 30 4.46 8.89 3.00
N VAL A 31 4.53 10.14 3.49
CA VAL A 31 5.08 10.45 4.81
C VAL A 31 4.37 11.64 5.46
N LEU A 32 3.30 11.38 6.21
CA LEU A 32 2.70 12.39 7.09
C LEU A 32 2.32 11.75 8.42
N ASP A 33 3.08 12.08 9.47
CA ASP A 33 2.62 11.91 10.84
C ASP A 33 1.82 13.18 11.22
N PRO A 34 0.65 13.07 11.87
CA PRO A 34 0.02 11.91 12.51
C PRO A 34 -0.99 11.15 11.64
N ILE A 35 -0.90 11.22 10.31
CA ILE A 35 -1.96 10.75 9.40
C ILE A 35 -1.95 9.22 9.26
N ALA A 36 -0.78 8.60 9.12
CA ALA A 36 -0.70 7.15 8.92
C ALA A 36 -1.39 6.31 10.03
N PRO A 37 -1.22 6.60 11.34
CA PRO A 37 -1.98 5.92 12.39
C PRO A 37 -3.50 6.10 12.29
N LYS A 38 -3.99 7.31 11.92
CA LYS A 38 -5.42 7.58 11.77
C LYS A 38 -6.03 6.81 10.59
N ILE A 39 -5.34 6.82 9.44
CA ILE A 39 -5.75 6.04 8.28
C ILE A 39 -5.78 4.55 8.64
N LYS A 40 -4.75 4.05 9.33
CA LYS A 40 -4.73 2.65 9.77
C LYS A 40 -5.90 2.32 10.70
N ALA A 41 -6.22 3.18 11.67
CA ALA A 41 -7.36 2.96 12.56
C ALA A 41 -8.68 2.85 11.76
N LYS A 42 -8.93 3.77 10.82
CA LYS A 42 -10.12 3.73 9.97
C LYS A 42 -10.16 2.52 9.04
N MET A 43 -9.02 2.12 8.48
CA MET A 43 -8.90 0.91 7.67
C MET A 43 -9.22 -0.36 8.49
N MET A 44 -8.80 -0.41 9.76
CA MET A 44 -9.16 -1.49 10.68
C MET A 44 -10.65 -1.49 11.02
N GLU A 45 -11.27 -0.32 11.20
CA GLU A 45 -12.71 -0.18 11.42
C GLU A 45 -13.53 -0.65 10.20
N ARG A 46 -13.11 -0.29 8.98
CA ARG A 46 -13.80 -0.67 7.74
C ARG A 46 -13.64 -2.15 7.40
N GLY A 47 -12.49 -2.76 7.75
CA GLY A 47 -12.22 -4.18 7.51
C GLY A 47 -12.10 -4.57 6.03
N THR A 48 -11.89 -3.60 5.15
CA THR A 48 -11.83 -3.74 3.68
C THR A 48 -10.46 -4.18 3.19
N THR A 49 -9.39 -3.64 3.76
CA THR A 49 -8.00 -3.98 3.44
C THR A 49 -7.09 -3.69 4.63
N MET A 50 -5.80 -4.04 4.54
CA MET A 50 -4.82 -3.74 5.58
C MET A 50 -3.41 -3.53 5.01
N VAL A 51 -2.79 -2.43 5.41
CA VAL A 51 -1.34 -2.18 5.25
C VAL A 51 -0.71 -1.90 6.62
N GLY A 52 0.59 -2.24 6.78
CA GLY A 52 1.36 -1.87 7.96
C GLY A 52 2.02 -0.50 7.81
N TYR A 53 2.23 0.21 8.91
CA TYR A 53 3.06 1.42 8.94
C TYR A 53 4.12 1.31 10.03
N GLN A 54 5.19 2.09 9.88
CA GLN A 54 6.30 2.13 10.83
C GLN A 54 7.10 3.42 10.68
N PRO A 55 7.79 3.88 11.73
CA PRO A 55 8.83 4.89 11.60
C PRO A 55 10.13 4.26 11.07
N ASP A 56 11.03 5.09 10.53
CA ASP A 56 12.42 4.68 10.20
C ASP A 56 13.42 5.77 10.55
N LYS A 57 14.20 5.56 11.61
CA LYS A 57 15.21 6.50 12.12
C LYS A 57 14.62 7.90 12.35
N GLN A 58 14.89 8.83 11.44
CA GLN A 58 14.44 10.22 11.48
C GLN A 58 13.20 10.47 10.60
N ARG A 59 12.66 9.42 9.96
CA ARG A 59 11.47 9.50 9.13
C ARG A 59 10.23 9.26 10.00
N PRO A 60 9.17 10.08 9.84
CA PRO A 60 7.88 9.86 10.46
C PRO A 60 7.26 8.52 10.05
N ASN A 61 6.10 8.19 10.62
CA ASN A 61 5.34 7.01 10.20
C ASN A 61 5.06 7.04 8.69
N PHE A 62 5.39 5.95 8.00
CA PHE A 62 5.05 5.73 6.60
C PHE A 62 4.45 4.34 6.40
N PHE A 63 3.63 4.18 5.37
CA PHE A 63 3.08 2.89 5.00
C PHE A 63 4.15 2.03 4.32
N ARG A 64 4.30 0.78 4.79
CA ARG A 64 5.19 -0.21 4.19
C ARG A 64 4.39 -1.29 3.51
N MET A 65 4.40 -1.27 2.19
CA MET A 65 3.75 -2.29 1.37
C MET A 65 4.62 -3.52 1.15
N ILE A 66 4.01 -4.69 1.38
CA ILE A 66 4.63 -6.00 1.19
C ILE A 66 3.71 -6.81 0.25
N ILE A 67 4.23 -7.20 -0.91
CA ILE A 67 3.51 -8.01 -1.90
C ILE A 67 4.16 -9.40 -1.92
N SER A 68 3.47 -10.40 -1.36
CA SER A 68 3.99 -11.77 -1.22
C SER A 68 3.00 -12.85 -1.63
N SER A 69 1.69 -12.55 -1.58
CA SER A 69 0.64 -13.50 -1.93
C SER A 69 0.47 -13.62 -3.44
N GLN A 70 0.38 -14.86 -3.94
CA GLN A 70 0.08 -15.13 -5.35
C GLN A 70 -1.30 -14.64 -5.77
N ALA A 71 -2.24 -14.54 -4.82
CA ALA A 71 -3.61 -14.14 -5.10
C ALA A 71 -3.76 -12.65 -5.41
N ILE A 72 -2.77 -11.82 -5.08
CA ILE A 72 -2.84 -10.36 -5.33
C ILE A 72 -2.92 -10.10 -6.84
N THR A 73 -3.84 -9.23 -7.21
CA THR A 73 -4.07 -8.70 -8.56
C THR A 73 -3.72 -7.20 -8.63
N ARG A 74 -3.82 -6.61 -9.82
CA ARG A 74 -3.68 -5.14 -9.96
C ARG A 74 -4.87 -4.42 -9.33
N ASP A 75 -6.08 -4.97 -9.48
CA ASP A 75 -7.30 -4.39 -8.91
C ASP A 75 -7.23 -4.31 -7.38
N ASP A 76 -6.65 -5.31 -6.70
CA ASP A 76 -6.43 -5.26 -5.24
C ASP A 76 -5.50 -4.11 -4.84
N LEU A 77 -4.49 -3.83 -5.68
CA LEU A 77 -3.50 -2.77 -5.44
C LEU A 77 -4.08 -1.38 -5.73
N ASP A 78 -4.86 -1.25 -6.80
CA ASP A 78 -5.58 -0.02 -7.10
C ASP A 78 -6.63 0.27 -6.02
N PHE A 79 -7.37 -0.75 -5.57
CA PHE A 79 -8.31 -0.63 -4.45
C PHE A 79 -7.61 -0.13 -3.18
N LEU A 80 -6.42 -0.67 -2.85
CA LEU A 80 -5.68 -0.22 -1.68
C LEU A 80 -5.29 1.25 -1.77
N ILE A 81 -4.84 1.73 -2.93
CA ILE A 81 -4.51 3.15 -3.14
C ILE A 81 -5.77 3.99 -2.93
N GLN A 82 -6.89 3.59 -3.56
CA GLN A 82 -8.15 4.32 -3.46
C GLN A 82 -8.67 4.36 -2.02
N GLU A 83 -8.63 3.24 -1.29
CA GLU A 83 -9.09 3.18 0.09
C GLU A 83 -8.25 4.09 1.01
N ILE A 84 -6.94 4.21 0.77
CA ILE A 84 -6.09 5.15 1.51
C ILE A 84 -6.46 6.60 1.19
N VAL A 85 -6.71 6.92 -0.08
CA VAL A 85 -7.16 8.26 -0.51
C VAL A 85 -8.50 8.59 0.11
N ASP A 86 -9.49 7.71 -0.02
CA ASP A 86 -10.86 7.91 0.48
C ASP A 86 -10.88 8.11 2.00
N ILE A 87 -10.07 7.33 2.74
CA ILE A 87 -9.93 7.52 4.18
C ILE A 87 -9.24 8.85 4.45
N GLY A 88 -8.15 9.17 3.73
CA GLY A 88 -7.40 10.42 3.88
C GLY A 88 -8.24 11.68 3.65
N GLU A 89 -9.10 11.68 2.64
CA GLU A 89 -10.04 12.78 2.35
C GLU A 89 -11.14 12.92 3.41
N SER A 90 -11.45 11.84 4.13
CA SER A 90 -12.47 11.83 5.20
C SER A 90 -11.95 12.21 6.59
N LEU A 91 -10.64 12.39 6.75
CA LEU A 91 -9.96 12.72 8.01
C LEU A 91 -9.78 14.23 8.21
#